data_AF-A0A0T1WP55-F1
#
_entry.id   AF-A0A0T1WP55-F1
#
_cell.length_a   1.000
_cell.length_b   1.000
_cell.length_c   1.000
_cell.angle_alpha   90.00
_cell.angle_beta   90.00
_cell.angle_gamma   90.00
#
_symmetry.space_group_name_H-M   'P 1'
#
loop_
_entity.id
_entity.type
_entity.pdbx_description
1 polymer ?
#
loop_
_entity_poly.entity_id
_entity_poly.type
_entity_poly.pdbx_seq_one_letter_code
_entity_poly.pdbx_strand_id
1 'polypeptide(L)'
;MGPQSKECKISIIREGKRRLVAIPDDFFLEGTEIILRQERDGIITVHPAEEAAREAMWNRFNPFSEWGEETQSSLASLSKY
;
A
#
# COMPACT_ATOMS: atom_id res chain seq x y z
N MET A 1 1.84 11.08 -12.49
CA MET A 1 1.03 9.88 -12.81
C MET A 1 0.86 9.12 -11.50
N GLY A 2 -0.39 8.90 -11.05
CA GLY A 2 -0.65 8.21 -9.78
C GLY A 2 -0.28 6.72 -9.83
N PRO A 3 -0.27 6.05 -8.66
CA PRO A 3 0.00 4.62 -8.61
C PRO A 3 -1.04 3.86 -9.43
N GLN A 4 -0.56 3.02 -10.35
CA GLN A 4 -1.39 2.17 -11.20
C GLN A 4 -1.59 0.82 -10.54
N SER A 5 -2.80 0.28 -10.64
CA SER A 5 -3.10 -1.08 -10.19
C SER A 5 -2.19 -2.08 -10.92
N LYS A 6 -1.54 -2.96 -10.16
CA LYS A 6 -0.74 -4.07 -10.69
C LYS A 6 -1.49 -5.38 -10.48
N GLU A 7 -1.49 -6.24 -11.50
CA GLU A 7 -2.02 -7.61 -11.45
C GLU A 7 -0.96 -8.57 -11.99
N CYS A 8 -0.83 -9.74 -11.38
CA CYS A 8 -0.03 -10.84 -11.94
C CYS A 8 -0.71 -12.19 -11.67
N LYS A 9 -0.45 -13.17 -12.53
CA LYS A 9 -0.87 -14.56 -12.32
C LYS A 9 0.24 -15.32 -11.62
N ILE A 10 -0.04 -15.84 -10.43
CA ILE A 10 0.88 -16.66 -9.65
C ILE A 10 0.24 -18.02 -9.32
N SER A 11 1.08 -19.03 -9.15
CA SER A 11 0.63 -20.38 -8.80
C SER A 11 0.50 -20.52 -7.29
N ILE A 12 -0.52 -21.23 -6.82
CA ILE A 12 -0.67 -21.58 -5.41
C ILE A 12 0.22 -22.78 -5.11
N ILE A 13 1.18 -22.62 -4.19
CA ILE A 13 2.04 -23.70 -3.73
C ILE A 13 1.32 -24.47 -2.63
N ARG A 14 1.36 -25.80 -2.69
CA ARG A 14 0.78 -26.69 -1.67
C ARG A 14 1.89 -27.35 -0.87
N GLU A 15 1.92 -27.07 0.43
CA GLU A 15 2.86 -27.71 1.37
C GLU A 15 2.08 -28.36 2.51
N GLY A 16 1.93 -29.69 2.42
CA GLY A 16 1.10 -30.46 3.36
C GLY A 16 -0.35 -29.98 3.36
N LYS A 17 -0.82 -29.49 4.51
CA LYS A 17 -2.18 -28.93 4.68
C LYS A 17 -2.25 -27.42 4.40
N ARG A 18 -1.14 -26.77 4.05
CA ARG A 18 -1.05 -25.32 3.83
C ARG A 18 -1.11 -24.98 2.35
N ARG A 19 -1.66 -23.80 2.06
CA ARG A 19 -1.60 -23.14 0.74
C ARG A 19 -0.77 -21.89 0.91
N LEU A 20 0.24 -21.74 0.08
CA LEU A 20 1.19 -20.65 0.12
C LEU A 20 1.11 -19.85 -1.17
N VAL A 21 1.26 -18.54 -1.01
CA VAL A 21 1.31 -17.57 -2.09
C VAL A 21 2.57 -16.76 -1.86
N ALA A 22 3.51 -16.81 -2.80
CA ALA A 22 4.70 -15.98 -2.75
C ALA A 22 4.36 -14.62 -3.36
N ILE A 23 4.51 -13.56 -2.57
CA ILE A 23 4.35 -12.18 -3.04
C ILE A 23 5.62 -11.83 -3.85
N PRO A 24 5.51 -11.51 -5.16
CA PRO A 24 6.69 -11.16 -5.95
C PRO A 24 7.30 -9.82 -5.50
N ASP A 25 8.61 -9.63 -5.72
CA ASP A 25 9.35 -8.43 -5.31
C ASP A 25 8.79 -7.12 -5.92
N ASP A 26 8.09 -7.20 -7.05
CA ASP A 26 7.43 -6.07 -7.70
C ASP A 26 6.19 -5.55 -6.95
N PHE A 27 5.70 -6.34 -5.99
CA PHE A 27 4.60 -6.01 -5.08
C PHE A 27 5.18 -5.60 -3.73
N PHE A 28 4.72 -4.45 -3.23
CA PHE A 28 5.19 -3.93 -1.96
C PHE A 28 4.16 -4.23 -0.87
N LEU A 29 4.61 -4.85 0.21
CA LEU A 29 3.82 -5.08 1.42
C LEU A 29 4.76 -4.93 2.62
N GLU A 30 4.47 -3.96 3.47
CA GLU A 30 5.29 -3.65 4.65
C GLU A 30 4.70 -4.28 5.92
N GLY A 31 5.55 -4.52 6.91
CA GLY A 31 5.19 -5.14 8.19
C GLY A 31 5.49 -6.63 8.26
N THR A 32 5.35 -7.18 9.47
CA THR A 32 5.56 -8.62 9.76
C THR A 32 4.24 -9.38 9.86
N GLU A 33 3.15 -8.66 10.13
CA GLU A 33 1.80 -9.22 10.24
C GLU A 33 0.86 -8.67 9.16
N ILE A 34 0.00 -9.55 8.64
CA ILE A 34 -0.96 -9.23 7.60
C ILE A 34 -2.38 -9.61 8.04
N ILE A 35 -3.35 -8.85 7.55
CA ILE A 35 -4.75 -9.22 7.62
C ILE A 35 -5.13 -9.84 6.27
N LEU A 36 -5.68 -11.05 6.35
CA LEU A 36 -6.26 -11.77 5.23
C LEU A 36 -7.79 -11.67 5.33
N ARG A 37 -8.43 -11.02 4.36
CA ARG A 37 -9.89 -10.87 4.33
C ARG A 37 -10.45 -11.50 3.06
N GLN A 38 -11.54 -12.23 3.21
CA GLN A 38 -12.31 -12.77 2.09
C GLN A 38 -13.59 -11.95 1.92
N GLU A 39 -13.72 -11.30 0.78
CA GLU A 39 -14.89 -10.52 0.40
C GLU A 39 -16.03 -11.42 -0.09
N ARG A 40 -17.23 -10.85 -0.22
CA ARG A 40 -18.46 -11.60 -0.58
C ARG A 40 -18.42 -12.19 -1.99
N ASP A 41 -17.65 -11.59 -2.88
CA ASP A 41 -17.41 -12.05 -4.26
C ASP A 41 -16.32 -13.12 -4.33
N GLY A 42 -15.73 -13.50 -3.19
CA GLY A 42 -14.67 -14.49 -3.10
C GLY A 42 -13.27 -13.93 -3.33
N ILE A 43 -13.11 -12.62 -3.54
CA ILE A 43 -11.81 -11.97 -3.63
C ILE A 43 -11.13 -12.03 -2.27
N ILE A 44 -9.85 -12.44 -2.26
CA ILE A 44 -9.00 -12.39 -1.07
C ILE A 44 -8.17 -11.12 -1.14
N THR A 45 -8.29 -10.28 -0.12
CA THR A 45 -7.46 -9.09 0.06
C THR A 45 -6.43 -9.33 1.16
N VAL A 46 -5.23 -8.80 0.93
CA VAL A 46 -4.11 -8.83 1.87
C VAL A 46 -3.70 -7.39 2.14
N HIS A 47 -3.62 -7.00 3.39
CA HIS A 47 -3.12 -5.68 3.79
C HIS A 47 -2.34 -5.77 5.10
N PRO A 48 -1.46 -4.80 5.40
CA PRO A 48 -0.74 -4.79 6.67
C PRO A 48 -1.69 -4.78 7.86
N ALA A 49 -1.34 -5.49 8.92
CA ALA A 49 -2.04 -5.45 10.20
C ALA A 49 -1.55 -4.29 11.08
N GLU A 50 -0.25 -3.97 10.97
CA GLU A 50 0.42 -2.98 11.80
C GLU A 50 0.12 -1.55 11.35
N GLU A 51 -0.06 -0.64 12.31
CA GLU A 51 -0.36 0.77 12.02
C GLU A 51 0.77 1.46 11.26
N ALA A 52 2.01 1.31 11.71
CA ALA A 52 3.18 1.90 11.05
C ALA A 52 3.34 1.39 9.60
N ALA A 53 3.11 0.09 9.37
CA ALA A 53 3.15 -0.47 8.03
C ALA A 53 2.01 0.06 7.14
N ARG A 54 0.81 0.25 7.70
CA ARG A 54 -0.31 0.87 6.99
C ARG A 54 0.00 2.33 6.63
N GLU A 55 0.62 3.09 7.53
CA GLU A 55 1.07 4.46 7.25
C GLU A 55 2.15 4.51 6.18
N ALA A 56 3.13 3.60 6.22
CA ALA A 56 4.18 3.51 5.20
C ALA A 56 3.59 3.18 3.82
N MET A 57 2.65 2.22 3.76
CA MET A 57 1.89 1.91 2.55
C MET A 57 1.08 3.11 2.06
N TRP A 58 0.42 3.84 2.96
CA TRP A 58 -0.32 5.06 2.61
C TRP A 58 0.61 6.11 2.02
N ASN A 59 1.73 6.42 2.66
CA ASN A 59 2.69 7.41 2.17
C ASN A 59 3.25 7.04 0.79
N ARG A 60 3.50 5.75 0.56
CA ARG A 60 4.04 5.23 -0.70
C ARG A 60 3.05 5.27 -1.86
N PHE A 61 1.78 4.97 -1.60
CA PHE A 61 0.76 4.78 -2.64
C PHE A 61 -0.33 5.85 -2.64
N ASN A 62 -0.32 6.82 -1.73
CA ASN A 62 -1.26 7.93 -1.76
C ASN A 62 -0.84 8.90 -2.88
N PRO A 63 -1.64 9.08 -3.94
CA PRO A 63 -1.34 10.04 -5.00
C PRO A 63 -1.36 11.50 -4.52
N PHE A 64 -1.81 11.75 -3.29
CA PHE A 64 -1.90 13.07 -2.70
C PHE A 64 -0.83 13.37 -1.65
N SER A 65 0.13 12.47 -1.39
CA SER A 65 1.18 12.69 -0.38
C SER A 65 2.11 13.87 -0.74
N GLU A 66 2.19 14.27 -2.00
CA GLU A 66 3.00 15.41 -2.47
C GLU A 66 2.33 16.79 -2.25
N TRP A 67 1.06 16.86 -1.85
CA TRP A 67 0.35 18.14 -1.66
C TRP A 67 0.61 18.81 -0.29
N GLY A 68 1.48 18.24 0.53
CA GLY A 68 1.78 18.71 1.89
C GLY A 68 2.87 19.78 2.00
N GLU A 69 3.72 19.97 0.98
CA GLU A 69 4.89 20.86 1.11
C GLU A 69 4.74 22.22 0.39
N GLU A 70 3.85 22.33 -0.60
CA GLU A 70 3.73 23.58 -1.38
C GLU A 70 2.88 24.66 -0.70
N THR A 71 2.10 24.32 0.33
CA THR A 71 1.16 25.29 0.95
C THR A 71 1.82 26.17 2.02
N GLN A 72 3.08 25.93 2.41
CA GLN A 72 3.79 26.81 3.34
C GLN A 72 4.67 27.87 2.67
N SER A 73 5.04 27.72 1.39
CA SER A 73 5.94 28.68 0.73
C SER A 73 5.24 29.95 0.23
N SER A 74 3.91 29.98 0.15
CA SER A 74 3.15 31.14 -0.37
C SER A 74 2.74 32.16 0.68
N LEU A 75 2.77 31.81 1.98
CA LEU A 75 2.43 32.74 3.06
C LEU A 75 3.64 33.57 3.55
N ALA A 76 4.88 33.14 3.29
CA ALA A 76 6.08 33.91 3.63
C ALA A 76 6.32 35.11 2.69
N SER A 77 5.70 35.11 1.51
CA SER A 77 5.89 36.15 0.48
C SER A 77 4.86 37.29 0.54
N LEU A 78 3.79 37.13 1.32
CA LEU A 78 2.72 38.14 1.45
C LEU A 78 2.83 39.01 2.72
N SER A 79 3.86 38.81 3.56
CA SER A 79 4.11 39.64 4.76
C SER A 79 5.14 40.76 4.50
N LYS A 80 5.46 41.08 3.24
CA LYS A 80 6.43 42.13 2.89
C LYS A 80 5.85 43.32 2.11
N TYR A 81 4.53 43.48 2.09
CA TYR A 81 3.88 44.72 1.68
C TYR A 81 2.80 45.10 2.68
#